data_AF-A0A2R6AJI0-F1
#
_entry.id   AF-A0A2R6AJI0-F1
#
_cell.length_a   1.000
_cell.length_b   1.000
_cell.length_c   1.000
_cell.angle_alpha   90.00
_cell.angle_beta   90.00
_cell.angle_gamma   90.00
#
_symmetry.space_group_name_H-M   'P 1'
#
loop_
_entity.id
_entity.type
_entity.pdbx_description
1 polymer ?
#
loop_
_entity_poly.entity_id
_entity_poly.type
_entity_poly.pdbx_seq_one_letter_code
_entity_poly.pdbx_strand_id
1 'polypeptide(L)'
;MSEEGKENERQPRHRGFGRSFAPKPVKVGDEVEVTISEVSKRGDGVTRIQGYVVFVPNAKQGDTVKIKITQIKPNYAVGEIV
;
A
#
# COMPACT_ATOMS: atom_id res chain seq x y z
N MET A 1 36.12 27.30 28.34
CA MET A 1 35.31 26.54 29.32
C MET A 1 33.90 27.05 29.14
N SER A 2 33.15 26.48 28.19
CA SER A 2 32.33 25.26 28.37
C SER A 2 31.10 25.59 29.22
N GLU A 3 29.87 25.22 28.92
CA GLU A 3 29.13 24.71 27.75
C GLU A 3 27.66 24.73 28.23
N GLU A 4 26.71 24.31 27.38
CA GLU A 4 25.31 24.01 27.72
C GLU A 4 24.34 25.21 27.86
N GLY A 5 23.21 25.26 27.15
CA GLY A 5 22.61 24.28 26.24
C GLY A 5 21.41 24.93 25.56
N LYS A 6 21.34 24.81 24.23
CA LYS A 6 20.18 25.20 23.44
C LYS A 6 19.05 24.23 23.75
N GLU A 7 17.97 24.73 24.35
CA GLU A 7 16.78 23.95 24.63
C GLU A 7 16.08 23.63 23.30
N ASN A 8 16.45 22.48 22.76
CA ASN A 8 15.95 21.92 21.53
C ASN A 8 14.44 21.74 21.62
N GLU A 9 13.74 22.20 20.58
CA GLU A 9 12.32 22.03 20.31
C GLU A 9 11.94 20.55 20.49
N ARG A 10 11.50 20.19 21.70
CA ARG A 10 11.06 18.85 22.03
C ARG A 10 9.70 18.68 21.39
N GLN A 11 9.70 18.27 20.12
CA GLN A 11 8.53 17.73 19.43
C GLN A 11 7.75 16.87 20.42
N PRO A 12 6.44 17.12 20.59
CA PRO A 12 5.65 16.39 21.57
C PRO A 12 5.74 14.92 21.23
N ARG A 13 6.36 14.18 22.16
CA ARG A 13 6.39 12.72 22.18
C ARG A 13 4.96 12.25 22.07
N HIS A 14 4.56 11.86 20.87
CA HIS A 14 3.26 11.24 20.63
C HIS A 14 3.27 9.92 21.40
N ARG A 15 2.70 10.03 22.60
CA ARG A 15 2.37 8.97 23.53
C ARG A 15 1.66 7.85 22.77
N GLY A 16 2.12 6.63 23.00
CA GLY A 16 1.74 5.46 22.22
C GLY A 16 0.23 5.25 22.07
N PHE A 17 -0.15 4.87 20.86
CA PHE A 17 -1.34 4.07 20.59
C PHE A 17 -0.88 2.75 19.97
N GLY A 18 -0.53 1.80 20.84
CA GLY A 18 -0.41 0.41 20.46
C GLY A 18 -1.80 -0.15 20.14
N ARG A 19 -2.13 -0.20 18.84
CA ARG A 19 -2.93 -1.25 18.17
C ARG A 19 -3.00 -0.93 16.66
N SER A 20 -2.14 -1.59 15.90
CA SER A 20 -2.42 -2.06 14.53
C SER A 20 -2.85 -1.08 13.42
N PHE A 21 -2.41 0.17 13.42
CA PHE A 21 -2.53 1.05 12.24
C PHE A 21 -1.16 1.32 11.61
N ALA A 22 -0.46 0.27 11.18
CA ALA A 22 0.46 0.51 10.08
C ALA A 22 -0.38 1.06 8.91
N PRO A 23 0.00 2.20 8.30
CA PRO A 23 -0.70 2.67 7.12
C PRO A 23 -0.70 1.53 6.11
N LYS A 24 -1.89 1.17 5.61
CA LYS A 24 -1.98 0.16 4.57
C LYS A 24 -1.09 0.60 3.40
N PRO A 25 -0.38 -0.32 2.75
CA PRO A 25 0.59 0.01 1.70
C PRO A 25 -0.06 0.63 0.46
N VAL A 26 -1.39 0.66 0.40
CA VAL A 26 -2.21 1.20 -0.68
C VAL A 26 -3.34 2.06 -0.12
N LYS A 27 -3.75 3.11 -0.83
CA LYS A 27 -4.97 3.89 -0.56
C LYS A 27 -5.93 3.84 -1.74
N VAL A 28 -7.22 4.03 -1.46
CA VAL A 28 -8.22 4.15 -2.53
C VAL A 28 -7.94 5.42 -3.32
N GLY A 29 -7.92 5.30 -4.64
CA GLY A 29 -7.58 6.35 -5.58
C GLY A 29 -6.11 6.38 -5.99
N ASP A 30 -5.23 5.66 -5.28
CA ASP A 30 -3.81 5.59 -5.65
C ASP A 30 -3.64 4.84 -6.97
N GLU A 31 -2.79 5.39 -7.83
CA GLU A 31 -2.38 4.78 -9.08
C GLU A 31 -0.98 4.19 -8.90
N VAL A 32 -0.87 2.89 -9.12
CA VAL A 32 0.37 2.14 -8.92
C VAL A 32 0.64 1.28 -10.14
N GLU A 33 1.89 1.29 -10.59
CA GLU A 33 2.32 0.37 -11.64
C GLU A 33 2.68 -0.96 -10.99
N VAL A 34 2.06 -2.03 -11.47
CA VAL A 34 2.21 -3.37 -10.91
C VAL A 34 2.42 -4.37 -12.02
N THR A 35 3.24 -5.37 -11.73
CA THR A 35 3.36 -6.56 -12.58
C THR A 35 2.43 -7.63 -12.02
N ILE A 36 1.59 -8.19 -12.89
CA ILE A 36 0.69 -9.28 -12.55
C ILE A 36 1.51 -10.56 -12.43
N SER A 37 1.51 -11.15 -11.23
CA SER A 37 2.28 -12.35 -10.93
C SER A 37 1.58 -13.62 -11.41
N GLU A 38 0.25 -13.65 -11.30
CA GLU A 38 -0.57 -14.81 -11.64
C GLU A 38 -1.99 -14.35 -12.05
N VAL A 39 -2.77 -15.24 -12.65
CA VAL A 39 -4.17 -15.00 -12.99
C VAL A 39 -5.03 -16.06 -12.28
N SER A 40 -6.12 -15.62 -11.68
CA SER A 40 -7.10 -16.47 -11.02
C SER A 40 -7.85 -17.33 -12.03
N LYS A 41 -8.50 -18.41 -11.56
CA LYS A 41 -9.34 -19.27 -12.43
C LYS A 41 -10.50 -18.52 -13.09
N ARG A 42 -10.86 -17.33 -12.60
CA ARG A 42 -11.94 -16.49 -13.15
C ARG A 42 -11.44 -15.51 -14.20
N GLY A 43 -10.12 -15.41 -14.40
CA GLY A 43 -9.49 -14.46 -15.31
C GLY A 43 -9.06 -13.15 -14.65
N ASP A 44 -9.08 -13.05 -13.32
CA ASP A 44 -8.61 -11.86 -12.60
C ASP A 44 -7.10 -11.93 -12.39
N GLY A 45 -6.36 -10.90 -12.77
CA GLY A 45 -4.95 -10.79 -12.43
C GLY A 45 -4.76 -10.60 -10.93
N VAL A 46 -3.74 -11.26 -10.39
CA VAL A 46 -3.36 -11.18 -8.97
C VAL A 46 -1.94 -10.64 -8.90
N THR A 47 -1.79 -9.59 -8.10
CA THR A 47 -0.48 -9.01 -7.79
C THR A 47 -0.35 -8.78 -6.28
N ARG A 48 0.88 -8.59 -5.82
CA ARG A 48 1.19 -8.38 -4.40
C ARG A 48 2.02 -7.12 -4.23
N ILE A 49 1.44 -6.13 -3.57
CA ILE A 49 2.12 -4.88 -3.24
C ILE A 49 2.55 -4.95 -1.78
N GLN A 50 3.86 -5.10 -1.52
CA GLN A 50 4.41 -5.23 -0.16
C GLN A 50 3.74 -6.35 0.66
N GLY A 51 3.43 -7.48 0.01
CA GLY A 51 2.72 -8.61 0.64
C GLY A 51 1.19 -8.47 0.71
N TYR A 52 0.64 -7.35 0.25
CA TYR A 52 -0.79 -7.11 0.18
C TYR A 52 -1.37 -7.54 -1.16
N VAL A 53 -2.35 -8.44 -1.15
CA VAL A 53 -2.94 -8.99 -2.37
C VAL A 53 -3.85 -7.96 -3.03
N VAL A 54 -3.65 -7.74 -4.32
CA VAL A 54 -4.50 -6.86 -5.13
C VAL A 54 -5.05 -7.64 -6.32
N PHE A 55 -6.38 -7.61 -6.46
CA PHE A 55 -7.08 -8.19 -7.59
C PHE A 55 -7.30 -7.13 -8.67
N VAL A 56 -6.95 -7.48 -9.90
CA VAL A 56 -7.03 -6.60 -11.08
C VAL A 56 -7.79 -7.34 -12.18
N PRO A 57 -9.07 -7.04 -12.41
CA PRO A 57 -9.81 -7.66 -13.50
C PRO A 57 -9.21 -7.23 -14.84
N ASN A 58 -9.33 -8.09 -15.85
CA ASN A 58 -8.80 -7.88 -17.21
C ASN A 58 -7.26 -7.82 -17.32
N ALA A 59 -6.52 -8.23 -16.29
CA ALA A 59 -5.05 -8.27 -16.33
C ALA A 59 -4.52 -9.69 -16.52
N LYS A 60 -3.47 -9.88 -17.33
CA LYS A 60 -2.89 -11.21 -17.60
C LYS A 60 -1.56 -11.39 -16.88
N GLN A 61 -1.16 -12.65 -16.71
CA GLN A 61 0.11 -13.00 -16.07
C GLN A 61 1.28 -12.43 -16.88
N GLY A 62 2.21 -11.75 -16.20
CA GLY A 62 3.36 -11.12 -16.82
C GLY A 62 3.10 -9.71 -17.36
N ASP A 63 1.86 -9.24 -17.36
CA ASP A 63 1.57 -7.85 -17.75
C ASP A 63 2.05 -6.88 -16.68
N THR A 64 2.72 -5.81 -17.11
CA THR A 64 2.97 -4.63 -16.28
C THR A 64 1.97 -3.56 -16.69
N VAL A 65 1.02 -3.28 -15.80
CA VAL A 65 -0.07 -2.33 -16.02
C VAL A 65 -0.14 -1.33 -14.88
N LYS A 66 -0.59 -0.11 -15.20
CA LYS A 66 -0.96 0.85 -14.18
C LYS A 66 -2.37 0.54 -13.71
N ILE A 67 -2.55 0.40 -12.41
CA ILE A 67 -3.84 0.15 -11.79
C ILE A 67 -4.18 1.29 -10.85
N LYS A 68 -5.47 1.60 -10.75
CA LYS A 68 -6.02 2.48 -9.72
C LYS A 68 -6.75 1.66 -8.69
N ILE A 69 -6.38 1.81 -7.42
CA ILE A 69 -7.04 1.12 -6.32
C ILE A 69 -8.43 1.71 -6.12
N THR A 70 -9.47 0.91 -6.31
CA THR A 70 -10.86 1.38 -6.16
C THR A 70 -11.47 0.95 -4.84
N GLN A 71 -11.00 -0.16 -4.27
CA GLN A 71 -11.48 -0.65 -2.98
C GLN A 71 -10.35 -1.28 -2.16
N ILE A 72 -10.40 -1.07 -0.85
CA ILE A 72 -9.48 -1.69 0.11
C ILE A 72 -10.30 -2.44 1.14
N LYS A 73 -10.02 -3.73 1.31
CA LYS A 73 -10.60 -4.60 2.35
C LYS A 73 -9.59 -4.81 3.48
N PRO A 74 -9.84 -5.66 4.48
CA PRO A 74 -8.82 -5.99 5.47
C PRO A 74 -7.65 -6.80 4.88
N ASN A 75 -7.96 -7.78 4.03
CA ASN A 75 -6.98 -8.78 3.58
C ASN A 75 -6.49 -8.57 2.13
N TYR A 76 -7.18 -7.75 1.33
CA TYR A 76 -6.87 -7.51 -0.08
C TYR A 76 -7.38 -6.15 -0.54
N ALA A 77 -6.89 -5.68 -1.69
CA ALA A 77 -7.46 -4.56 -2.43
C ALA A 77 -8.00 -5.02 -3.79
N VAL A 78 -8.86 -4.19 -4.37
CA VAL A 78 -9.33 -4.30 -5.74
C VAL A 78 -8.86 -3.05 -6.46
N GLY A 79 -8.23 -3.23 -7.61
CA GLY A 79 -7.83 -2.14 -8.49
C GLY A 79 -8.32 -2.39 -9.91
N GLU A 80 -8.48 -1.32 -10.67
CA GLU A 80 -8.88 -1.37 -12.08
C GLU A 80 -7.73 -0.81 -12.94
N ILE A 81 -7.54 -1.36 -14.14
CA ILE A 81 -6.54 -0.85 -15.10
C ILE A 81 -6.98 0.53 -15.57
N VAL A 82 -6.04 1.49 -15.62
CA VAL A 82 -6.23 2.85 -16.13
C VAL A 82 -5.46 3.10 -17.41
#